data_AF-A0A1X1PFY9-F1
#
_entry.id   AF-A0A1X1PFY9-F1
#
_cell.length_a   1.000
_cell.length_b   1.000
_cell.length_c   1.000
_cell.angle_alpha   90.00
_cell.angle_beta   90.00
_cell.angle_gamma   90.00
#
_symmetry.space_group_name_H-M   'P 1'
#
loop_
_entity.id
_entity.type
_entity.pdbx_description
1 polymer ?
#
loop_
_entity_poly.entity_id
_entity_poly.type
_entity_poly.pdbx_seq_one_letter_code
_entity_poly.pdbx_strand_id
1 'polypeptide(L)'
;MGVDSETYKASGDNRDFWTKQDYKKTQKTLSGKPYISIVAKWHINCANDTWSAASISYYDKLGRIVVTAPTTGTSDITPDTIAQVVERAVCK
;
A
#
# COMPACT_ATOMS: atom_id res chain seq x y z
N MET A 1 3.31 -6.81 -5.97
CA MET A 1 2.29 -5.94 -5.37
C MET A 1 1.26 -5.68 -6.45
N GLY A 2 -0.02 -5.85 -6.15
CA GLY A 2 -1.10 -5.59 -7.09
C GLY A 2 -1.92 -4.38 -6.64
N VAL A 3 -2.28 -3.49 -7.58
CA VAL A 3 -3.28 -2.45 -7.37
C VAL A 3 -4.66 -3.07 -7.61
N ASP A 4 -5.57 -2.87 -6.68
CA ASP A 4 -6.95 -3.32 -6.82
C ASP A 4 -7.75 -2.33 -7.67
N SER A 5 -8.01 -2.71 -8.93
CA SER A 5 -8.72 -1.89 -9.91
C SER A 5 -10.15 -1.56 -9.52
N GLU A 6 -10.82 -2.39 -8.70
CA GLU A 6 -12.20 -2.12 -8.27
C GLU A 6 -12.27 -0.95 -7.30
N THR A 7 -11.16 -0.70 -6.62
CA THR A 7 -11.07 0.35 -5.60
C THR A 7 -10.37 1.61 -6.09
N TYR A 8 -9.91 1.62 -7.33
CA TYR A 8 -9.18 2.71 -7.93
C TYR A 8 -10.09 3.93 -8.16
N LYS A 9 -9.66 5.09 -7.68
CA LYS A 9 -10.31 6.38 -7.89
C LYS A 9 -9.27 7.41 -8.31
N ALA A 10 -9.54 8.14 -9.38
CA ALA A 10 -8.72 9.25 -9.83
C ALA A 10 -9.49 10.57 -9.67
N SER A 11 -8.83 11.61 -9.15
CA SER A 11 -9.39 12.95 -8.99
C SER A 11 -8.29 14.00 -9.18
N GLY A 12 -8.26 14.62 -10.37
CA GLY A 12 -7.14 15.49 -10.78
C GLY A 12 -5.84 14.70 -10.80
N ASP A 13 -4.82 15.19 -10.08
CA ASP A 13 -3.52 14.52 -9.92
C ASP A 13 -3.51 13.44 -8.84
N ASN A 14 -4.62 13.23 -8.13
CA ASN A 14 -4.68 12.27 -7.04
C ASN A 14 -5.15 10.88 -7.53
N ARG A 15 -4.59 9.84 -6.93
CA ARG A 15 -4.86 8.42 -7.21
C ARG A 15 -5.05 7.69 -5.88
N ASP A 16 -6.27 7.26 -5.59
CA ASP A 16 -6.60 6.48 -4.41
C ASP A 16 -6.89 5.04 -4.82
N PHE A 17 -6.27 4.06 -4.16
CA PHE A 17 -6.50 2.66 -4.45
C PHE A 17 -6.03 1.77 -3.31
N TRP A 18 -6.53 0.54 -3.25
CA TRP A 18 -5.98 -0.47 -2.37
C TRP A 18 -4.85 -1.22 -3.06
N THR A 19 -3.85 -1.57 -2.28
CA THR A 19 -2.75 -2.42 -2.70
C THR A 19 -2.76 -3.69 -1.89
N LYS A 20 -2.42 -4.80 -2.53
CA LYS A 20 -2.15 -6.07 -1.86
C LYS A 20 -0.74 -6.52 -2.15
N GLN A 21 -0.05 -6.95 -1.10
CA GLN A 21 1.27 -7.55 -1.19
C GLN A 21 1.31 -8.85 -0.41
N ASP A 22 1.53 -9.95 -1.13
CA ASP A 22 1.74 -11.28 -0.57
C ASP A 22 3.25 -11.56 -0.46
N TYR A 23 3.65 -12.17 0.67
CA TYR A 23 5.04 -12.54 0.95
C TYR A 23 5.23 -14.05 0.78
N LYS A 24 6.33 -14.44 0.14
CA LYS A 24 6.70 -15.86 -0.03
C LYS A 24 6.98 -16.58 1.30
N LYS A 25 7.40 -15.83 2.33
CA LYS A 25 7.72 -16.35 3.67
C LYS A 25 6.95 -15.54 4.72
N THR A 26 6.55 -16.20 5.80
CA THR A 26 5.93 -15.56 6.96
C THR A 26 6.84 -14.45 7.50
N GLN A 27 6.25 -13.27 7.64
CA GLN A 27 6.84 -12.10 8.29
C GLN A 27 6.27 -11.96 9.71
N LYS A 28 6.82 -11.04 10.51
CA LYS A 28 6.30 -10.72 11.84
C LYS A 28 6.02 -9.23 11.96
N THR A 29 4.89 -8.87 12.58
CA THR A 29 4.60 -7.48 12.96
C THR A 29 5.59 -7.01 14.03
N LEU A 30 5.62 -5.71 14.33
CA LEU A 30 6.39 -5.16 15.46
C LEU A 30 6.01 -5.81 16.81
N SER A 31 4.74 -6.21 16.96
CA SER A 31 4.23 -6.95 18.12
C SER A 31 4.52 -8.46 18.08
N GLY A 32 5.29 -8.94 17.10
CA GLY A 32 5.71 -10.33 16.97
C GLY A 32 4.67 -11.27 16.33
N LYS A 33 3.49 -10.78 15.96
CA LYS A 33 2.44 -11.61 15.36
C LYS A 33 2.79 -11.99 13.91
N PRO A 34 2.64 -13.26 13.50
CA PRO A 34 2.99 -13.68 12.15
C PRO A 34 1.96 -13.21 11.12
N TYR A 35 2.42 -12.82 9.93
CA TYR A 35 1.58 -12.49 8.78
C TYR A 35 2.23 -12.95 7.46
N ILE A 36 1.43 -13.11 6.40
CA ILE A 36 1.92 -13.47 5.05
C ILE A 36 1.47 -12.49 3.98
N SER A 37 0.54 -11.60 4.27
CA SER A 37 0.12 -10.58 3.32
C SER A 37 -0.28 -9.29 4.01
N ILE A 38 -0.17 -8.20 3.27
CA ILE A 38 -0.64 -6.88 3.68
C ILE A 38 -1.59 -6.32 2.63
N VAL A 39 -2.57 -5.58 3.12
CA VAL A 39 -3.48 -4.78 2.30
C VAL A 39 -3.43 -3.35 2.82
N ALA A 40 -3.11 -2.40 1.95
CA ALA A 40 -2.94 -1.01 2.32
C ALA A 40 -3.74 -0.09 1.40
N LYS A 41 -4.41 0.91 1.98
CA LYS A 41 -5.09 1.96 1.21
C LYS A 41 -4.07 3.06 0.91
N TRP A 42 -3.69 3.17 -0.36
CA TRP A 42 -2.71 4.13 -0.85
C TRP A 42 -3.39 5.35 -1.45
N HIS A 43 -2.70 6.46 -1.35
CA HIS A 43 -3.00 7.72 -2.00
C HIS A 43 -1.70 8.24 -2.63
N ILE A 44 -1.69 8.41 -3.95
CA ILE A 44 -0.58 9.00 -4.71
C ILE A 44 -1.04 10.33 -5.28
N ASN A 45 -0.21 11.36 -5.17
CA ASN A 45 -0.37 12.62 -5.87
C ASN A 45 0.71 12.73 -6.96
N CYS A 46 0.25 12.69 -8.21
CA CYS A 46 1.06 12.66 -9.42
C CYS A 46 1.69 14.01 -9.78
N ALA A 47 1.27 15.12 -9.15
CA ALA A 47 1.80 16.45 -9.46
C ALA A 47 3.05 16.80 -8.66
N ASN A 48 3.21 16.19 -7.47
CA ASN A 48 4.31 16.47 -6.56
C ASN A 48 5.10 15.22 -6.16
N ASP A 49 4.88 14.10 -6.87
CA ASP A 49 5.55 12.82 -6.65
C ASP A 49 5.52 12.38 -5.18
N THR A 50 4.34 12.45 -4.55
CA THR A 50 4.16 12.03 -3.16
C THR A 50 3.17 10.89 -3.01
N TRP A 51 3.36 10.09 -1.97
CA TRP A 51 2.42 9.05 -1.59
C TRP A 51 2.18 9.02 -0.09
N SER A 52 1.04 8.48 0.30
CA SER A 52 0.72 8.14 1.68
C SER A 52 -0.09 6.85 1.70
N ALA A 53 -0.05 6.16 2.85
CA ALA A 53 -1.03 5.15 3.16
C ALA A 53 -1.98 5.73 4.23
N ALA A 54 -3.27 5.44 4.12
CA ALA A 54 -4.23 5.76 5.19
C ALA A 54 -4.24 4.69 6.29
N SER A 55 -4.09 3.43 5.89
CA SER A 55 -4.07 2.28 6.79
C SER A 55 -3.40 1.08 6.15
N ILE A 56 -2.80 0.23 6.99
CA ILE A 56 -2.23 -1.05 6.59
C ILE A 56 -2.84 -2.16 7.46
N SER A 57 -3.41 -3.17 6.82
CA SER A 57 -3.93 -4.38 7.46
C SER A 57 -3.04 -5.57 7.13
N TYR A 58 -2.70 -6.36 8.15
CA TYR A 58 -1.82 -7.53 8.08
C TYR A 58 -2.67 -8.79 8.22
N TYR A 59 -2.45 -9.78 7.35
CA TYR A 59 -3.24 -11.00 7.29
C TYR A 59 -2.37 -12.24 7.52
N ASP A 60 -2.91 -13.20 8.28
CA ASP A 60 -2.29 -14.51 8.48
C ASP A 60 -2.49 -15.44 7.29
N LYS A 61 -1.95 -16.66 7.38
CA LYS A 61 -2.07 -17.69 6.34
C LYS A 61 -3.51 -18.14 6.04
N LEU A 62 -4.42 -17.90 6.97
CA LEU A 62 -5.83 -18.23 6.85
C LEU A 62 -6.66 -17.04 6.33
N GLY A 63 -6.00 -15.92 5.98
CA GLY A 63 -6.67 -14.72 5.50
C GLY A 63 -7.35 -13.90 6.59
N ARG A 64 -6.99 -14.10 7.87
CA ARG A 64 -7.56 -13.35 8.99
C ARG A 64 -6.72 -12.13 9.30
N ILE A 65 -7.36 -11.02 9.63
CA ILE A 65 -6.67 -9.81 10.08
C ILE A 65 -6.00 -10.07 11.43
N VAL A 66 -4.70 -9.80 11.48
CA VAL A 66 -3.85 -9.95 12.66
C VAL A 66 -3.68 -8.60 13.37
N VAL A 67 -3.51 -7.55 12.57
CA VAL A 67 -3.35 -6.15 12.98
C VAL A 67 -3.87 -5.26 11.85
N THR A 68 -4.52 -4.16 12.21
CA THR A 68 -4.71 -3.00 11.32
C THR A 68 -4.13 -1.78 12.03
N ALA A 69 -3.28 -1.03 11.34
CA ALA A 69 -2.67 0.19 11.86
C ALA A 69 -3.03 1.37 10.95
N PRO A 70 -3.52 2.50 11.49
CA PRO A 70 -3.54 3.74 10.74
C PRO A 70 -2.10 4.17 10.47
N THR A 71 -1.89 4.79 9.33
CA THR A 71 -0.60 5.38 8.97
C THR A 71 -0.80 6.89 8.87
N THR A 72 0.18 7.64 9.33
CA THR A 72 0.18 9.10 9.27
C THR A 72 1.40 9.58 8.52
N GLY A 73 1.23 10.66 7.78
CA GLY A 73 2.31 11.31 7.03
C GLY A 73 2.29 10.99 5.54
N THR A 74 2.95 11.87 4.81
CA THR A 74 3.19 11.80 3.38
C THR A 74 4.68 11.55 3.18
N SER A 75 5.04 10.79 2.16
CA SER A 75 6.42 10.50 1.80
C SER A 75 6.65 10.82 0.33
N ASP A 76 7.83 11.34 0.02
CA ASP A 76 8.26 11.56 -1.35
C ASP A 76 8.48 10.21 -2.04
N ILE A 77 8.15 10.15 -3.32
CA ILE A 77 8.39 9.01 -4.18
C ILE A 77 9.82 9.10 -4.69
N THR A 78 10.70 8.27 -4.14
CA THR A 78 12.11 8.24 -4.53
C THR A 78 12.40 7.16 -5.57
N PRO A 79 13.47 7.32 -6.38
CA PRO A 79 13.88 6.31 -7.35
C PRO A 79 14.13 4.93 -6.73
N ASP A 80 13.89 3.88 -7.52
CA ASP A 80 14.12 2.48 -7.15
C ASP A 80 13.27 1.97 -5.98
N THR A 81 12.17 2.66 -5.68
CA THR A 81 11.18 2.23 -4.69
C THR A 81 9.96 1.58 -5.34
N ILE A 82 9.23 0.78 -4.55
CA ILE A 82 7.93 0.24 -4.96
C ILE A 82 6.95 1.38 -5.28
N ALA A 83 7.02 2.49 -4.53
CA ALA A 83 6.16 3.65 -4.76
C ALA A 83 6.36 4.24 -6.15
N GLN A 84 7.60 4.36 -6.63
CA GLN A 84 7.89 4.82 -8.00
C GLN A 84 7.33 3.87 -9.06
N VAL A 85 7.45 2.56 -8.85
CA VAL A 85 6.91 1.57 -9.80
C VAL A 85 5.38 1.70 -9.89
N VAL A 86 4.71 1.90 -8.76
CA VAL A 86 3.25 2.08 -8.70
C VAL A 86 2.84 3.41 -9.34
N GLU A 87 3.52 4.50 -9.01
CA GLU A 87 3.31 5.83 -9.58
C GLU A 87 3.35 5.80 -11.11
N ARG A 88 4.41 5.26 -11.71
CA ARG A 88 4.53 5.13 -13.17
C ARG A 88 3.39 4.34 -13.82
N ALA A 89 2.74 3.46 -13.07
CA ALA A 89 1.61 2.69 -13.56
C ALA A 89 0.30 3.49 -13.54
N VAL A 90 0.11 4.38 -12.55
CA VAL A 90 -1.17 5.08 -12.27
C VAL A 90 -1.19 6.56 -12.64
N CYS A 91 -0.02 7.21 -12.66
CA CYS A 91 0.20 8.59 -13.06
C CYS A 91 0.63 8.61 -14.53
N LYS A 92 -0.36 8.59 -15.42
CA LYS A 92 -0.19 8.75 -16.87
C LYS A 92 -0.91 10.01 -17.34
#